data_AF-A0A0K2TEX0-F1
#
_entry.id   AF-A0A0K2TEX0-F1
#
_cell.length_a   1.000
_cell.length_b   1.000
_cell.length_c   1.000
_cell.angle_alpha   90.00
_cell.angle_beta   90.00
_cell.angle_gamma   90.00
#
_symmetry.space_group_name_H-M   'P 1'
#
loop_
_entity.id
_entity.type
_entity.pdbx_description
1 polymer ?
#
loop_
_entity_poly.entity_id
_entity_poly.type
_entity_poly.pdbx_seq_one_letter_code
_entity_poly.pdbx_strand_id
1 'polypeptide(L)'
;MDEVYCAKVCEYTGGKLYGIAHGGETPTKTLICVMINNLTKKHEDTITMVPLRELDSKILGKLFHLIVETITPAGLEPVASLLDGYSANRKFYTQELFNCTLSMHIV
;
A
#
# COMPACT_ATOMS: atom_id res chain seq x y z
N MET A 1 -5.06 -2.02 -4.02
CA MET A 1 -3.81 -2.47 -3.35
C MET A 1 -4.01 -3.93 -3.02
N ASP A 2 -2.96 -4.74 -3.12
CA ASP A 2 -3.09 -6.17 -2.88
C ASP A 2 -1.75 -6.79 -2.45
N GLU A 3 -1.82 -7.96 -1.85
CA GLU A 3 -0.65 -8.73 -1.43
C GLU A 3 -0.10 -9.56 -2.59
N VAL A 4 1.19 -9.41 -2.85
CA VAL A 4 1.93 -10.20 -3.84
C VAL A 4 2.86 -11.16 -3.10
N TYR A 5 2.68 -12.45 -3.37
CA TYR A 5 3.52 -13.49 -2.80
C TYR A 5 4.81 -13.66 -3.61
N CYS A 6 5.93 -13.65 -2.91
CA CYS A 6 7.27 -13.79 -3.48
C CYS A 6 8.08 -14.89 -2.75
N ALA A 7 9.23 -15.25 -3.33
CA ALA A 7 10.16 -16.18 -2.71
C ALA A 7 10.73 -15.58 -1.42
N LYS A 8 10.87 -16.41 -0.37
CA LYS A 8 11.45 -15.99 0.92
C LYS A 8 12.97 -15.95 0.83
N VAL A 9 13.51 -14.92 0.19
CA VAL A 9 14.95 -14.77 -0.04
C VAL A 9 15.41 -13.37 0.36
N CYS A 10 16.64 -13.27 0.85
CA CYS A 10 17.32 -11.99 0.99
C CYS A 10 18.30 -11.83 -0.18
N GLU A 11 18.34 -10.65 -0.77
CA GLU A 11 19.28 -10.34 -1.84
C GLU A 11 20.17 -9.17 -1.41
N TYR A 12 21.49 -9.30 -1.60
CA TYR A 12 22.43 -8.22 -1.37
C TYR A 12 23.03 -7.79 -2.70
N THR A 13 22.76 -6.54 -3.10
CA THR A 13 23.26 -5.97 -4.34
C THR A 13 23.50 -4.47 -4.19
N GLY A 14 24.56 -3.96 -4.82
CA GLY A 14 24.88 -2.53 -4.78
C GLY A 14 25.04 -1.94 -3.38
N GLY A 15 25.51 -2.72 -2.40
CA GLY A 15 25.68 -2.26 -1.02
C GLY A 15 24.40 -2.28 -0.17
N LYS A 16 23.27 -2.74 -0.72
CA LYS A 16 21.96 -2.74 -0.05
C LYS A 16 21.41 -4.16 0.10
N LEU A 17 20.70 -4.40 1.20
CA LEU A 17 20.05 -5.67 1.52
C LEU A 17 18.54 -5.55 1.28
N TYR A 18 17.97 -6.49 0.55
CA TYR A 18 16.56 -6.55 0.14
C TYR A 18 15.90 -7.84 0.63
N GLY A 19 14.56 -7.87 0.61
CA GLY A 19 13.77 -9.04 0.98
C GLY A 19 13.42 -9.14 2.47
N ILE A 20 13.97 -8.26 3.30
CA ILE A 20 13.64 -8.15 4.73
C ILE A 20 12.47 -7.19 4.90
N ALA A 21 11.46 -7.60 5.67
CA ALA A 21 10.35 -6.72 6.00
C ALA A 21 10.80 -5.50 6.79
N HIS A 22 10.10 -4.38 6.62
CA HIS A 22 10.45 -3.15 7.31
C HIS A 22 10.45 -3.35 8.84
N GLY A 23 11.60 -3.14 9.50
CA GLY A 23 11.77 -3.30 10.95
C GLY A 23 11.94 -4.75 11.43
N GLY A 24 12.15 -5.71 10.52
CA GLY A 24 12.40 -7.10 10.85
C GLY A 24 13.86 -7.53 10.64
N GLU A 25 14.19 -8.71 11.16
CA GLU A 25 15.46 -9.43 10.91
C GLU A 25 15.27 -10.62 9.97
N THR A 26 14.04 -10.87 9.50
CA THR A 26 13.69 -12.07 8.74
C THR A 26 13.15 -11.72 7.35
N PRO A 27 13.52 -12.49 6.31
CA PRO A 27 12.94 -12.31 4.99
C PRO A 27 11.44 -12.55 5.01
N THR A 28 10.71 -11.77 4.20
CA THR A 28 9.26 -11.94 4.02
C THR A 28 8.93 -12.63 2.69
N LYS A 29 7.75 -13.25 2.63
CA LYS A 29 7.14 -13.79 1.41
C LYS A 29 6.08 -12.87 0.81
N THR A 30 5.83 -11.72 1.42
CA THR A 30 4.70 -10.87 1.07
C THR A 30 5.16 -9.45 0.81
N LEU A 31 4.79 -8.93 -0.35
CA LEU A 31 4.90 -7.52 -0.70
C LEU A 31 3.50 -6.93 -0.77
N ILE A 32 3.26 -5.76 -0.18
CA ILE A 32 2.07 -4.98 -0.53
C ILE A 32 2.36 -4.24 -1.83
N CYS A 33 1.49 -4.40 -2.82
CA CYS A 33 1.55 -3.71 -4.08
C CYS A 33 0.45 -2.63 -4.15
N VAL A 34 0.86 -1.43 -4.52
CA VAL A 34 -0.03 -0.28 -4.71
C VAL A 34 0.01 0.12 -6.17
N MET A 35 -1.15 0.11 -6.81
CA MET A 35 -1.33 0.53 -8.20
C MET A 35 -2.30 1.69 -8.28
N ILE A 36 -2.09 2.58 -9.25
CA ILE A 36 -3.04 3.59 -9.68
C ILE A 36 -3.68 3.11 -10.98
N ASN A 37 -5.00 3.24 -11.05
CA ASN A 37 -5.73 3.10 -12.29
C ASN A 37 -6.43 4.42 -12.61
N ASN A 38 -6.16 4.98 -13.78
CA ASN A 38 -6.81 6.21 -14.21
C ASN A 38 -8.21 5.88 -14.77
N LEU A 39 -9.24 6.53 -14.26
CA LEU A 39 -10.62 6.31 -14.71
C LEU A 39 -10.93 6.94 -16.08
N THR A 40 -10.20 8.00 -16.45
CA THR A 40 -10.47 8.78 -17.68
C THR A 40 -9.64 8.34 -18.87
N LYS A 41 -8.50 7.70 -18.62
CA LYS A 41 -7.54 7.26 -19.63
C LYS A 41 -7.10 5.85 -19.31
N LYS A 42 -6.79 5.04 -20.33
CA LYS A 42 -6.21 3.70 -20.13
C LYS A 42 -4.75 3.81 -19.69
N HIS A 43 -4.55 4.20 -18.44
CA HIS A 43 -3.26 4.31 -17.80
C HIS A 43 -3.32 3.64 -16.43
N GLU A 44 -2.46 2.63 -16.27
CA GLU A 44 -2.28 1.87 -15.05
C GLU A 44 -0.80 1.87 -14.73
N ASP A 45 -0.46 2.13 -13.47
CA ASP A 45 0.93 2.14 -13.03
C ASP A 45 1.06 1.63 -11.60
N THR A 46 2.23 1.05 -11.28
CA THR A 46 2.58 0.60 -9.94
C THR A 46 3.33 1.72 -9.22
N ILE A 47 2.74 2.23 -8.14
CA ILE A 47 3.38 3.29 -7.33
C ILE A 47 4.52 2.70 -6.52
N THR A 48 4.25 1.60 -5.82
CA THR A 48 5.20 1.06 -4.85
C THR A 48 4.93 -0.41 -4.54
N MET A 49 6.00 -1.11 -4.20
CA MET A 49 5.98 -2.44 -3.63
C MET A 49 6.80 -2.43 -2.34
N VAL A 50 6.15 -2.74 -1.21
CA VAL A 50 6.79 -2.68 0.11
C VAL A 50 6.76 -4.07 0.76
N PRO A 51 7.90 -4.59 1.24
CA PRO A 51 7.93 -5.86 1.95
C PRO A 51 7.26 -5.72 3.33
N LEU A 52 6.27 -6.59 3.60
CA LEU A 52 5.54 -6.61 4.85
C LEU A 52 5.70 -7.95 5.55
N ARG A 53 5.89 -7.92 6.88
CA ARG A 53 5.90 -9.12 7.72
C ARG A 53 4.48 -9.54 8.10
N GLU A 54 3.67 -8.57 8.49
CA GLU A 54 2.27 -8.72 8.91
C GLU A 54 1.49 -7.55 8.33
N LEU A 55 0.27 -7.82 7.83
CA LEU A 55 -0.65 -6.80 7.36
C LEU A 55 -1.75 -6.59 8.40
N ASP A 56 -1.83 -5.37 8.94
CA ASP A 56 -2.94 -4.94 9.78
C ASP A 56 -3.59 -3.66 9.23
N SER A 57 -4.76 -3.32 9.76
CA SER A 57 -5.53 -2.15 9.31
C SER A 57 -4.77 -0.84 9.49
N LYS A 58 -3.95 -0.71 10.54
CA LYS A 58 -3.22 0.51 10.86
C LYS A 58 -2.08 0.76 9.88
N ILE A 59 -1.37 -0.30 9.49
CA ILE A 59 -0.33 -0.24 8.45
C ILE A 59 -0.95 0.18 7.12
N LEU A 60 -2.09 -0.43 6.74
CA LEU A 60 -2.85 -0.03 5.56
C LEU A 60 -3.30 1.43 5.62
N GLY A 61 -3.78 1.88 6.78
CA GLY A 61 -4.15 3.27 7.05
C GLY A 61 -3.00 4.24 6.77
N LYS A 62 -1.84 3.99 7.37
CA LYS A 62 -0.63 4.81 7.16
C LYS A 62 -0.17 4.82 5.71
N LEU A 63 -0.14 3.64 5.08
CA LEU A 63 0.25 3.51 3.67
C LEU A 63 -0.71 4.29 2.76
N PHE A 64 -2.02 4.18 2.99
CA PHE A 64 -3.03 4.89 2.23
C PHE A 64 -2.87 6.41 2.31
N HIS A 65 -2.71 6.96 3.52
CA HIS A 65 -2.49 8.41 3.69
C HIS A 65 -1.21 8.86 3.00
N LEU A 66 -0.11 8.12 3.16
CA LEU A 66 1.15 8.42 2.48
C LEU A 66 0.99 8.44 0.95
N ILE A 67 0.22 7.50 0.39
CA ILE A 67 -0.06 7.48 -1.05
C ILE A 67 -0.83 8.74 -1.46
N VAL A 68 -1.92 9.07 -0.76
CA VAL A 68 -2.74 10.25 -1.07
C VAL A 68 -1.89 11.53 -1.00
N GLU A 69 -1.09 11.69 0.05
CA GLU A 69 -0.16 12.82 0.21
C GLU A 69 0.90 12.88 -0.90
N THR A 70 1.31 11.72 -1.45
CA THR A 70 2.32 11.66 -2.52
C THR A 70 1.73 11.97 -3.89
N ILE A 71 0.53 11.47 -4.19
CA ILE A 71 -0.04 11.57 -5.55
C ILE A 71 -0.83 12.87 -5.77
N THR A 72 -1.39 13.46 -4.71
CA THR A 72 -2.17 14.71 -4.81
C THR A 72 -1.33 15.87 -5.35
N PRO A 73 -0.09 16.12 -4.86
CA PRO A 73 0.79 17.14 -5.43
C PRO A 73 1.23 16.84 -6.88
N ALA A 74 1.19 15.58 -7.31
CA ALA A 74 1.46 15.18 -8.69
C ALA A 74 0.27 15.44 -9.65
N GLY A 75 -0.84 16.00 -9.15
CA GLY A 75 -2.04 16.31 -9.93
C GLY A 75 -2.99 15.13 -10.10
N LEU A 76 -2.85 14.07 -9.31
CA LEU A 76 -3.78 12.95 -9.30
C LEU A 76 -4.76 13.09 -8.14
N GLU A 77 -6.05 12.98 -8.43
CA GLU A 77 -7.12 13.02 -7.43
C GLU A 77 -7.63 11.59 -7.15
N PRO A 78 -7.26 10.98 -6.01
CA PRO A 78 -7.78 9.66 -5.65
C PRO A 78 -9.27 9.73 -5.31
N VAL A 79 -10.11 9.21 -6.21
CA VAL A 79 -11.57 9.18 -6.05
C VAL A 79 -12.10 7.86 -5.49
N ALA A 80 -11.33 6.78 -5.59
CA ALA A 80 -11.72 5.46 -5.13
C ALA A 80 -10.48 4.62 -4.75
N SER A 81 -10.68 3.66 -3.84
CA SER A 81 -9.71 2.63 -3.52
C SER A 81 -10.35 1.25 -3.63
N LEU A 82 -9.56 0.26 -4.03
CA LEU A 82 -9.99 -1.13 -4.17
C LEU A 82 -9.02 -2.03 -3.39
N LEU A 83 -9.57 -2.89 -2.55
CA LEU A 83 -8.89 -3.94 -1.80
C LEU A 83 -9.72 -5.22 -1.86
N ASP A 84 -9.10 -6.36 -1.61
CA ASP A 84 -9.80 -7.63 -1.52
C ASP A 84 -10.63 -7.76 -0.21
N GLY A 85 -11.31 -8.90 -0.04
CA GLY A 85 -12.15 -9.19 1.12
C GLY A 85 -11.40 -9.60 2.39
N TYR A 86 -10.07 -9.49 2.42
CA TYR A 86 -9.26 -9.92 3.56
C TYR A 86 -9.61 -9.18 4.85
N SER A 87 -9.42 -9.85 5.99
CA SER A 87 -9.87 -9.35 7.29
C SER A 87 -9.24 -8.01 7.69
N ALA A 88 -7.96 -7.78 7.35
CA ALA A 88 -7.29 -6.51 7.61
C ALA A 88 -7.83 -5.38 6.72
N ASN A 89 -8.10 -5.67 5.43
CA ASN A 89 -8.66 -4.72 4.48
C ASN A 89 -10.07 -4.27 4.88
N ARG A 90 -10.92 -5.21 5.34
CA ARG A 90 -12.24 -4.86 5.89
C ARG A 90 -12.15 -4.00 7.14
N LYS A 91 -11.21 -4.29 8.05
CA LYS A 91 -10.96 -3.46 9.24
C LYS A 91 -10.45 -2.08 8.87
N PHE A 92 -9.58 -1.98 7.88
CA PHE A 92 -9.10 -0.69 7.35
C PHE A 92 -10.28 0.20 6.91
N TYR A 93 -11.21 -0.30 6.09
CA TYR A 93 -12.36 0.49 5.66
C TYR A 93 -13.30 0.89 6.81
N THR A 94 -13.57 -0.04 7.72
CA THR A 94 -14.55 0.18 8.80
C THR A 94 -14.00 0.99 9.98
N GLN A 95 -12.71 0.86 10.28
CA GLN A 95 -12.10 1.42 11.50
C GLN A 95 -11.14 2.58 11.22
N GLU A 96 -10.41 2.56 10.11
CA GLU A 96 -9.32 3.53 9.85
C GLU A 96 -9.74 4.61 8.85
N LEU A 97 -10.60 4.26 7.89
CA LEU A 97 -11.18 5.21 6.92
C LEU A 97 -12.53 5.80 7.38
N PHE A 98 -12.82 5.77 8.69
CA PHE A 98 -14.06 6.32 9.28
C PHE A 98 -15.31 5.97 8.46
N ASN A 99 -15.53 4.68 8.22
CA ASN A 99 -16.68 4.19 7.44
C ASN A 99 -16.72 4.72 5.99
N CYS A 100 -15.57 4.77 5.33
CA CYS A 100 -15.37 5.29 3.97
C CYS A 100 -15.58 6.80 3.80
N THR A 101 -15.49 7.58 4.87
CA THR A 101 -15.55 9.04 4.79
C THR A 101 -14.12 9.59 4.79
N LEU A 102 -13.60 9.92 3.61
CA LEU A 102 -12.43 10.80 3.54
C LEU A 102 -12.90 12.18 3.99
N SER A 103 -12.60 12.56 5.24
CA SER A 103 -12.68 13.96 5.65
C SER A 103 -11.65 14.74 4.83
N MET A 104 -12.09 15.28 3.69
CA MET A 104 -11.35 16.26 2.90
C MET A 104 -11.21 17.56 3.70
N HIS A 105 -10.36 17.54 4.73
CA HIS A 105 -9.68 18.73 5.21
C HIS A 105 -8.21 18.58 4.84
N ILE A 106 -7.96 18.62 3.53
CA ILE A 106 -6.64 18.94 3.00
C ILE A 106 -6.62 20.47 2.94
N VAL A 107 -5.87 21.09 3.85
CA VAL A 107 -5.54 22.53 3.83
C VAL A 107 -4.35 22.73 2.90
#